data_AF-A0A0U3SL36-F1
#
_entry.id   AF-A0A0U3SL36-F1
#
_cell.length_a   1.000
_cell.length_b   1.000
_cell.length_c   1.000
_cell.angle_alpha   90.00
_cell.angle_beta   90.00
_cell.angle_gamma   90.00
#
_symmetry.space_group_name_H-M   'P 1'
#
loop_
_entity.id
_entity.type
_entity.pdbx_description
1 polymer ?
#
loop_
_entity_poly.entity_id
_entity_poly.type
_entity_poly.pdbx_seq_one_letter_code
_entity_poly.pdbx_strand_id
1 'polypeptide(L)'
;MLLTNHAKERIIKRLSKSRRYERIYSALLDFLKGTEKIEVNDRIVIFTDKRKSLVCSKLEWRKLPTEEIFGKVEDIEEAYECVFWGDKKIVRKTTPRKFLSEIPDGSFYFYINREKRVIYVGEEEPLLAITFRPAKRKERDYVGITNISPKGSS
;
A
#
# COMPACT_ATOMS: atom_id res chain seq x y z
N MET A 1 0.03 1.64 -2.30
CA MET A 1 0.36 0.68 -1.21
C MET A 1 -0.43 -0.61 -1.36
N LEU A 2 0.14 -1.73 -0.91
CA LEU A 2 -0.47 -3.05 -0.87
C LEU A 2 -0.86 -3.41 0.57
N LEU A 3 -1.81 -4.33 0.74
CA LEU A 3 -2.27 -4.75 2.06
C LEU A 3 -1.96 -6.23 2.34
N THR A 4 -1.30 -6.51 3.46
CA THR A 4 -1.26 -7.88 4.01
C THR A 4 -2.66 -8.36 4.42
N ASN A 5 -2.87 -9.68 4.52
CA ASN A 5 -4.13 -10.24 5.03
C ASN A 5 -4.46 -9.69 6.42
N HIS A 6 -3.47 -9.61 7.30
CA HIS A 6 -3.65 -9.02 8.61
C HIS A 6 -4.11 -7.56 8.51
N ALA A 7 -3.43 -6.70 7.73
CA ALA A 7 -3.87 -5.31 7.55
C ALA A 7 -5.30 -5.21 6.99
N LYS A 8 -5.67 -6.04 6.00
CA LYS A 8 -7.04 -6.11 5.46
C LYS A 8 -8.05 -6.40 6.55
N GLU A 9 -7.86 -7.45 7.35
CA GLU A 9 -8.75 -7.79 8.47
C GLU A 9 -8.92 -6.64 9.47
N ARG A 10 -7.83 -5.96 9.78
CA ARG A 10 -7.85 -4.83 10.73
C ARG A 10 -8.58 -3.62 10.15
N ILE A 11 -8.45 -3.34 8.86
CA ILE A 11 -9.16 -2.29 8.13
C ILE A 11 -10.66 -2.64 8.02
N ILE A 12 -10.99 -3.89 7.69
CA ILE A 12 -12.38 -4.39 7.67
C ILE A 12 -13.03 -4.14 9.03
N LYS A 13 -12.38 -4.54 10.12
CA LYS A 13 -12.91 -4.42 11.49
C LYS A 13 -13.08 -2.96 11.95
N ARG A 14 -12.25 -2.03 11.48
CA ARG A 14 -12.13 -0.68 12.08
C ARG A 14 -12.51 0.49 11.18
N LEU A 15 -12.59 0.28 9.88
CA LEU A 15 -12.87 1.33 8.91
C LEU A 15 -14.01 0.91 7.98
N SER A 16 -13.81 -0.17 7.21
CA SER A 16 -14.68 -0.47 6.07
C SER A 16 -16.01 -1.13 6.46
N LYS A 17 -16.02 -1.98 7.50
CA LYS A 17 -17.13 -2.91 7.82
C LYS A 17 -17.56 -3.80 6.63
N SER A 18 -16.78 -3.84 5.55
CA SER A 18 -17.02 -4.65 4.34
C SER A 18 -15.79 -5.46 3.99
N ARG A 19 -16.00 -6.66 3.44
CA ARG A 19 -14.94 -7.55 2.94
C ARG A 19 -14.63 -7.34 1.46
N ARG A 20 -15.35 -6.46 0.74
CA ARG A 20 -15.10 -6.19 -0.68
C ARG A 20 -13.79 -5.42 -0.84
N TYR A 21 -12.91 -5.87 -1.73
CA TYR A 21 -11.57 -5.27 -1.96
C TYR A 21 -11.64 -3.77 -2.21
N GLU A 22 -12.49 -3.34 -3.13
CA GLU A 22 -12.69 -1.93 -3.47
C GLU A 22 -13.04 -1.09 -2.24
N ARG A 23 -13.92 -1.60 -1.36
CA ARG A 23 -14.33 -0.91 -0.13
C ARG A 23 -13.24 -0.90 0.95
N ILE A 24 -12.37 -1.91 0.97
CA ILE A 24 -11.22 -1.93 1.89
C ILE A 24 -10.22 -0.86 1.46
N TYR A 25 -9.88 -0.81 0.17
CA TYR A 25 -8.93 0.15 -0.38
C TYR A 25 -9.50 1.59 -0.41
N SER A 26 -10.79 1.77 -0.67
CA SER A 26 -11.43 3.09 -0.55
C SER A 26 -11.38 3.60 0.89
N ALA A 27 -11.73 2.77 1.88
CA ALA A 27 -11.63 3.16 3.28
C ALA A 27 -10.19 3.46 3.73
N LEU A 28 -9.21 2.75 3.17
CA LEU A 28 -7.79 3.04 3.35
C LEU A 28 -7.40 4.41 2.75
N LEU A 29 -7.81 4.69 1.51
CA LEU A 29 -7.54 5.97 0.85
C LEU A 29 -8.14 7.14 1.64
N ASP A 30 -9.36 6.99 2.13
CA ASP A 30 -10.01 8.01 2.96
C ASP A 30 -9.28 8.24 4.28
N PHE A 31 -8.79 7.17 4.92
CA PHE A 31 -7.92 7.29 6.09
C PHE A 31 -6.66 8.09 5.77
N LEU A 32 -5.98 7.82 4.65
CA LEU A 32 -4.70 8.44 4.31
C LEU A 32 -4.79 9.96 4.09
N LYS A 33 -5.93 10.47 3.59
CA LYS A 33 -6.14 11.92 3.36
C LYS A 33 -5.91 12.79 4.59
N GLY A 34 -6.15 12.25 5.79
CA GLY A 34 -6.02 12.97 7.06
C GLY A 34 -4.85 12.50 7.92
N THR A 35 -3.85 11.83 7.34
CA THR A 35 -2.75 11.22 8.10
C THR A 35 -1.43 11.95 7.95
N GLU A 36 -0.68 11.97 9.04
CA GLU A 36 0.73 12.35 9.05
C GLU A 36 1.59 11.12 8.74
N LYS A 37 2.64 11.32 7.93
CA LYS A 37 3.67 10.31 7.64
C LYS A 37 4.80 10.45 8.66
N ILE A 38 5.14 9.34 9.31
CA ILE A 38 6.24 9.22 10.25
C ILE A 38 7.24 8.21 9.69
N GLU A 39 8.46 8.64 9.43
CA GLU A 39 9.57 7.74 9.08
C GLU A 39 10.20 7.22 10.37
N VAL A 40 10.04 5.92 10.64
CA VAL A 40 10.57 5.28 11.86
C VAL A 40 12.02 4.88 11.65
N ASN A 41 12.31 4.34 10.47
CA ASN A 41 13.64 4.01 9.98
C ASN A 41 13.56 3.80 8.45
N ASP A 42 14.66 3.39 7.83
CA ASP A 42 14.77 3.21 6.38
C ASP A 42 13.74 2.24 5.80
N ARG A 43 13.26 1.27 6.60
CA ARG A 43 12.33 0.22 6.16
C ARG A 43 10.88 0.48 6.56
N ILE A 44 10.63 1.21 7.65
CA ILE A 44 9.31 1.31 8.26
C ILE A 44 8.78 2.74 8.22
N VAL A 45 7.57 2.88 7.70
CA VAL A 45 6.80 4.13 7.64
C VAL A 45 5.47 3.92 8.36
N ILE A 46 5.04 4.91 9.14
CA ILE A 46 3.74 4.91 9.80
C ILE A 46 2.89 6.07 9.27
N PHE A 47 1.65 5.80 8.91
CA PHE A 47 0.64 6.83 8.65
C PHE A 47 -0.32 6.87 9.84
N THR A 48 -0.54 8.05 10.42
CA THR A 48 -1.36 8.19 11.63
C THR A 48 -2.28 9.41 11.56
N ASP A 49 -3.54 9.23 11.95
CA ASP A 49 -4.50 10.33 12.21
C ASP A 49 -4.52 10.70 13.72
N LYS A 50 -3.47 10.27 14.44
CA LYS A 50 -3.31 10.36 15.91
C LYS A 50 -4.32 9.54 16.73
N ARG A 51 -5.24 8.82 16.10
CA ARG A 51 -6.16 7.86 16.76
C ARG A 51 -5.84 6.43 16.36
N LYS A 52 -5.57 6.22 15.09
CA LYS A 52 -5.22 4.97 14.44
C LYS A 52 -3.95 5.16 13.63
N SER A 53 -3.22 4.08 13.45
CA SER A 53 -1.98 4.07 12.70
C SER A 53 -1.94 2.86 11.78
N LEU A 54 -1.54 3.12 10.54
CA LEU A 54 -1.19 2.14 9.54
C LEU A 54 0.33 2.00 9.53
N VAL A 55 0.80 0.80 9.84
CA VAL A 55 2.23 0.50 9.83
C VAL A 55 2.59 -0.17 8.51
N CYS A 56 3.55 0.40 7.80
CA CYS A 56 3.95 -0.02 6.48
C CYS A 56 5.45 -0.36 6.44
N SER A 57 5.82 -1.35 5.64
CA SER A 57 7.20 -1.54 5.19
C SER A 57 7.39 -1.01 3.78
N LYS A 58 8.55 -0.43 3.48
CA LYS A 58 8.96 -0.15 2.11
C LYS A 58 9.13 -1.46 1.34
N LEU A 59 8.74 -1.45 0.07
CA LEU A 59 8.94 -2.56 -0.85
C LEU A 59 10.08 -2.23 -1.80
N GLU A 60 10.81 -3.25 -2.25
CA GLU A 60 11.76 -3.09 -3.34
C GLU A 60 10.98 -2.95 -4.65
N TRP A 61 11.15 -1.81 -5.30
CA TRP A 61 10.43 -1.47 -6.52
C TRP A 61 11.40 -1.17 -7.65
N ARG A 62 10.89 -1.19 -8.88
CA ARG A 62 11.60 -0.66 -10.05
C ARG A 62 10.72 0.37 -10.73
N LYS A 63 11.31 1.46 -11.20
CA LYS A 63 10.60 2.41 -12.05
C LYS A 63 10.75 1.95 -13.49
N LEU A 64 9.66 1.58 -14.13
CA LEU A 64 9.64 0.96 -15.46
C LEU A 64 8.61 1.65 -16.35
N PRO A 65 8.85 1.76 -17.67
CA PRO A 65 7.82 2.15 -18.62
C PRO A 65 6.72 1.08 -18.74
N THR A 66 5.51 1.48 -19.12
CA THR A 66 4.34 0.58 -19.24
C THR A 66 4.63 -0.64 -20.13
N GLU A 67 5.35 -0.47 -21.23
CA GLU A 67 5.75 -1.56 -22.15
C GLU A 67 6.59 -2.63 -21.43
N GLU A 68 7.61 -2.21 -20.66
CA GLU A 68 8.42 -3.14 -19.88
C GLU A 68 7.60 -3.83 -18.79
N ILE A 69 6.67 -3.12 -18.13
CA ILE A 69 5.77 -3.70 -17.14
C ILE A 69 4.88 -4.78 -17.78
N PHE A 70 4.37 -4.54 -18.98
CA PHE A 70 3.61 -5.53 -19.77
C PHE A 70 4.43 -6.79 -20.04
N GLY A 71 5.67 -6.64 -20.50
CA GLY A 71 6.56 -7.78 -20.75
C GLY A 71 6.88 -8.60 -19.49
N LYS A 72 6.85 -8.00 -18.29
CA LYS A 72 7.07 -8.72 -17.02
C LYS A 72 5.91 -9.62 -16.59
N VAL A 73 4.74 -9.43 -17.18
CA VAL A 73 3.50 -10.11 -16.76
C VAL A 73 2.80 -10.83 -17.91
N GLU A 74 3.43 -10.91 -19.08
CA GLU A 74 2.87 -11.50 -20.30
C GLU A 74 2.55 -12.99 -20.11
N ASP A 75 3.38 -13.70 -19.34
CA ASP A 75 3.25 -15.13 -19.04
C ASP A 75 2.23 -15.44 -17.93
N ILE A 76 1.55 -14.43 -17.37
CA ILE A 76 0.67 -14.61 -16.21
C ILE A 76 -0.79 -14.72 -16.65
N GLU A 77 -1.31 -15.94 -16.60
CA GLU A 77 -2.71 -16.25 -16.93
C GLU A 77 -3.64 -16.23 -15.71
N GLU A 78 -3.10 -16.34 -14.48
CA GLU A 78 -3.92 -16.36 -13.28
C GLU A 78 -4.34 -14.97 -12.79
N ALA A 79 -5.39 -14.94 -11.99
CA ALA A 79 -5.88 -13.71 -11.37
C ALA A 79 -4.98 -13.28 -10.19
N TYR A 80 -4.52 -12.03 -10.25
CA TYR A 80 -3.74 -11.35 -9.22
C TYR A 80 -4.59 -10.26 -8.57
N GLU A 81 -4.24 -9.87 -7.34
CA GLU A 81 -4.65 -8.59 -6.78
C GLU A 81 -3.83 -7.48 -7.44
N CYS A 82 -4.47 -6.72 -8.31
CA CYS A 82 -3.83 -5.67 -9.08
C CYS A 82 -4.23 -4.29 -8.53
N VAL A 83 -3.23 -3.47 -8.25
CA VAL A 83 -3.38 -2.13 -7.65
C VAL A 83 -2.69 -1.10 -8.54
N PHE A 84 -3.41 -0.06 -8.96
CA PHE A 84 -2.89 1.04 -9.78
C PHE A 84 -3.12 2.39 -9.11
N TRP A 85 -2.04 3.01 -8.64
CA TRP A 85 -2.04 4.27 -7.89
C TRP A 85 -1.43 5.39 -8.75
N GLY A 86 -2.14 5.81 -9.81
CA GLY A 86 -1.78 6.99 -10.62
C GLY A 86 -2.84 8.08 -10.53
N ASP A 87 -3.14 8.71 -11.66
CA ASP A 87 -4.26 9.64 -11.88
C ASP A 87 -5.60 9.11 -11.31
N LYS A 88 -5.81 7.80 -11.47
CA LYS A 88 -6.91 7.03 -10.90
C LYS A 88 -6.38 6.03 -9.89
N LYS A 89 -7.21 5.72 -8.89
CA LYS A 89 -6.93 4.68 -7.90
C LYS A 89 -7.80 3.47 -8.20
N ILE A 90 -7.19 2.41 -8.74
CA ILE A 90 -7.90 1.21 -9.21
C ILE A 90 -7.41 -0.02 -8.44
N VAL A 91 -8.34 -0.82 -7.93
CA VAL A 91 -8.04 -2.11 -7.30
C VAL A 91 -9.04 -3.16 -7.72
N ARG A 92 -8.54 -4.31 -8.17
CA ARG A 92 -9.39 -5.46 -8.50
C ARG A 92 -8.59 -6.74 -8.55
N LYS A 93 -9.30 -7.86 -8.51
CA LYS A 93 -8.74 -9.18 -8.76
C LYS A 93 -9.00 -9.57 -10.22
N THR A 94 -7.95 -9.61 -11.03
CA THR A 94 -8.03 -9.91 -12.48
C THR A 94 -6.66 -10.38 -12.99
N THR A 95 -6.57 -10.83 -14.23
CA THR A 95 -5.27 -11.12 -14.86
C THR A 95 -4.45 -9.83 -15.02
N PRO A 96 -3.14 -9.84 -14.73
CA PRO A 96 -2.28 -8.66 -14.86
C PRO A 96 -2.35 -8.01 -16.25
N ARG A 97 -2.36 -8.80 -17.32
CA ARG A 97 -2.44 -8.29 -18.70
C ARG A 97 -3.70 -7.45 -18.94
N LYS A 98 -4.87 -7.96 -18.52
CA LYS A 98 -6.13 -7.21 -18.61
C LYS A 98 -6.15 -5.97 -17.72
N PHE A 99 -5.46 -6.04 -16.58
CA PHE A 99 -5.34 -4.89 -15.69
C PHE A 99 -4.52 -3.76 -16.32
N LEU A 100 -3.36 -4.09 -16.88
CA LEU A 100 -2.43 -3.13 -17.46
C LEU A 100 -2.99 -2.46 -18.71
N SER A 101 -3.87 -3.12 -19.48
CA SER A 101 -4.51 -2.51 -20.66
C SER A 101 -5.44 -1.34 -20.34
N GLU A 102 -5.73 -1.11 -19.06
CA GLU A 102 -6.57 0.00 -18.59
C GLU A 102 -5.74 1.12 -17.94
N ILE A 103 -4.41 0.98 -17.90
CA ILE A 103 -3.48 1.97 -17.35
C ILE A 103 -2.93 2.83 -18.50
N PRO A 104 -2.78 4.15 -18.31
CA PRO A 104 -2.15 5.01 -19.32
C PRO A 104 -0.69 4.63 -19.57
N ASP A 105 -0.18 4.99 -20.74
CA ASP A 105 1.25 4.89 -21.03
C ASP A 105 2.04 5.88 -20.16
N GLY A 106 3.17 5.42 -19.61
CA GLY A 106 3.98 6.22 -18.71
C GLY A 106 5.11 5.42 -18.08
N SER A 107 5.75 6.01 -17.06
CA SER A 107 6.77 5.35 -16.24
C SER A 107 6.32 5.29 -14.79
N PHE A 108 6.18 4.07 -14.26
CA PHE A 108 5.58 3.82 -12.97
C PHE A 108 6.49 3.02 -12.05
N TYR A 109 6.32 3.22 -10.75
CA TYR A 109 6.84 2.33 -9.74
C TYR A 109 6.10 1.00 -9.82
N PHE A 110 6.85 -0.07 -10.05
CA PHE A 110 6.36 -1.42 -10.25
C PHE A 110 6.85 -2.34 -9.13
N TYR A 111 5.93 -3.15 -8.63
CA TYR A 111 6.22 -4.27 -7.74
C TYR A 111 5.34 -5.46 -8.13
N ILE A 112 5.94 -6.65 -8.11
CA ILE A 112 5.23 -7.91 -8.30
C ILE A 112 5.68 -8.93 -7.26
N ASN A 113 4.72 -9.68 -6.73
CA ASN A 113 4.98 -10.87 -5.95
C ASN A 113 4.16 -12.02 -6.52
N ARG A 114 4.82 -12.98 -7.18
CA ARG A 114 4.19 -14.13 -7.83
C ARG A 114 3.58 -15.10 -6.82
N GLU A 115 4.26 -15.34 -5.70
CA GLU A 115 3.79 -16.23 -4.63
C GLU A 115 2.48 -15.72 -4.00
N LYS A 116 2.44 -14.42 -3.66
CA LYS A 116 1.26 -13.78 -3.07
C LYS A 116 0.22 -13.38 -4.10
N ARG A 117 0.54 -13.52 -5.41
CA ARG A 117 -0.29 -13.10 -6.54
C ARG A 117 -0.76 -11.65 -6.44
N VAL A 118 0.19 -10.73 -6.22
CA VAL A 118 -0.08 -9.28 -6.09
C VAL A 118 0.80 -8.48 -7.04
N ILE A 119 0.22 -7.46 -7.66
CA ILE A 119 0.92 -6.44 -8.46
C ILE A 119 0.54 -5.05 -7.97
N TYR A 120 1.56 -4.19 -7.94
CA TYR A 120 1.41 -2.75 -7.78
C TYR A 120 2.04 -2.02 -8.96
N VAL A 121 1.31 -1.04 -9.48
CA VAL A 121 1.77 -0.04 -10.43
C VAL A 121 1.36 1.32 -9.88
N GLY A 122 2.21 2.34 -9.93
CA GLY A 122 1.78 3.67 -9.47
C GLY A 122 2.82 4.76 -9.67
N GLU A 123 2.39 6.00 -9.49
CA GLU A 123 3.24 7.20 -9.55
C GLU A 123 4.01 7.44 -8.24
N GLU A 124 3.65 6.71 -7.19
CA GLU A 124 4.29 6.76 -5.87
C GLU A 124 4.96 5.41 -5.55
N GLU A 125 5.97 5.45 -4.67
CA GLU A 125 6.66 4.24 -4.23
C GLU A 125 5.70 3.26 -3.51
N PRO A 126 5.72 1.96 -3.84
CA PRO A 126 4.91 0.98 -3.13
C PRO A 126 5.38 0.77 -1.69
N LEU A 127 4.41 0.79 -0.80
CA LEU A 127 4.53 0.32 0.57
C LEU A 127 3.65 -0.91 0.79
N LEU A 128 4.03 -1.80 1.69
CA LEU A 128 3.21 -2.90 2.18
C LEU A 128 2.68 -2.59 3.58
N ALA A 129 1.38 -2.43 3.72
CA ALA A 129 0.74 -2.29 5.03
C ALA A 129 0.76 -3.63 5.78
N ILE A 130 1.49 -3.64 6.89
CA ILE A 130 1.65 -4.81 7.77
C ILE A 130 0.47 -4.91 8.73
N THR A 131 0.04 -3.78 9.32
CA THR A 131 -1.07 -3.77 10.27
C THR A 131 -1.76 -2.41 10.34
N PHE A 132 -3.00 -2.44 10.82
CA PHE A 132 -3.78 -1.26 11.17
C PHE A 132 -4.26 -1.38 12.62
N ARG A 133 -3.96 -0.39 13.45
CA ARG A 133 -4.17 -0.46 14.90
C ARG A 133 -4.40 0.91 15.53
N PRO A 134 -4.83 0.99 16.80
CA PRO A 134 -4.78 2.24 17.54
C PRO A 134 -3.36 2.83 17.57
N ALA A 135 -3.27 4.15 17.54
CA ALA A 135 -2.01 4.88 17.61
C ALA A 135 -1.38 4.74 19.00
N LYS A 136 -0.07 4.45 19.05
CA LYS A 136 0.73 4.46 20.29
C LYS A 136 0.93 5.89 20.76
N ARG A 137 1.22 6.08 22.05
CA ARG A 137 1.47 7.40 22.65
C ARG A 137 2.41 8.27 21.81
N LYS A 138 3.58 7.73 21.43
CA LYS A 138 4.56 8.44 20.58
C LYS A 138 4.03 8.82 19.18
N GLU A 139 3.10 8.05 18.62
CA GLU A 139 2.46 8.33 17.32
C GLU A 139 1.37 9.41 17.45
N ARG A 140 0.75 9.56 18.63
CA ARG A 140 -0.24 10.62 18.90
C ARG A 140 0.43 11.95 19.21
N ASP A 141 1.51 11.87 19.98
CA ASP A 141 2.27 13.02 20.45
C ASP A 141 3.31 13.47 19.40
N TYR A 142 3.37 12.84 18.22
CA TYR A 142 4.30 13.20 17.16
C TYR A 142 4.01 14.62 16.65
N VAL A 143 5.05 15.45 16.58
CA VAL A 143 4.97 16.81 16.05
C VAL A 143 6.14 17.02 15.09
N GLY A 144 6.32 16.19 14.06
CA GLY A 144 7.22 16.45 12.92
C GLY A 144 8.75 16.53 13.15
N ILE A 145 9.23 16.75 14.39
CA ILE A 145 10.64 17.04 14.72
C ILE A 145 11.32 15.93 15.56
N THR A 146 10.62 14.85 15.87
CA THR A 146 11.13 13.79 16.76
C THR A 146 11.26 12.46 16.02
N ASN A 147 12.51 12.06 15.72
CA ASN A 147 12.81 10.71 15.24
C ASN A 147 12.26 9.68 16.24
N ILE A 148 11.26 8.90 15.83
CA ILE A 148 10.70 7.84 16.69
C ILE A 148 11.66 6.65 16.66
N SER A 149 12.63 6.65 17.58
CA SER A 149 13.53 5.51 17.75
C SER A 149 12.75 4.20 18.02
N PRO A 150 13.09 3.09 17.35
CA PRO A 150 12.43 1.81 17.53
C PRO A 150 12.89 1.15 18.84
N LYS A 151 12.19 1.47 19.94
CA LYS A 151 12.25 0.85 21.29
C LYS A 151 13.56 0.95 22.09
N GLY A 152 13.39 1.38 23.35
CA GLY A 152 14.01 0.78 24.54
C GLY A 152 15.50 1.05 24.75
N SER A 153 15.81 2.19 25.35
CA SER A 153 16.97 2.26 26.26
C SER A 153 16.43 2.14 27.67
N SER A 154 17.06 1.24 28.42
CA SER A 154 16.77 0.70 29.75
C SER A 154 16.13 1.64 30.77
#